data_AF-A0AAD7GKK0-F1
#
_entry.id   AF-A0AAD7GKK0-F1
#
_cell.length_a   1.000
_cell.length_b   1.000
_cell.length_c   1.000
_cell.angle_alpha   90.00
_cell.angle_beta   90.00
_cell.angle_gamma   90.00
#
_symmetry.space_group_name_H-M   'P 1'
#
loop_
_entity.id
_entity.type
_entity.pdbx_description
1 polymer ?
#
loop_
_entity_poly.entity_id
_entity_poly.type
_entity_poly.pdbx_seq_one_letter_code
_entity_poly.pdbx_strand_id
1 'polypeptide(L)'
;MAGTGQEEWNHICDLCCYIYRDDDGQWVYLRSNVTDGLTMGHFCCTVHDCQNRLRSVKDSFCPEHQPLKKQCCVTACTATAEVGFRTCSITEHRDAELYHYQRGKAMFQLKDRLQRAKGSTPADSFPPPRDDSSPTSSRLSGSQFETTALGTDLLPVAFDIESPWETTMSRPNGSYTAAVDSDDDGETEYVCEGKSPNGNKVIKAFFGRKSTHNEQLSIYSCGVGAGRASFFGSEAPNAVREFWMKLYPTKASLPGVLWHDNNCSIVKMLRNDPDEYHRDYFEDIALPVDVFHFKCKHKETDLDCGTNCNPYRWPELRTEDGKWRFNSSAAEQTNAWFGGFQSIVREMTVERYNFFLDEMIKRRNRTLVQDLRRRGKHPNNLPRAMLLDGYEADAMELSADDYATLVSEGMVGVGEQLPEPYEYDDMPALI
;
A
#
# COMPACT_ATOMS: atom_id res chain seq x y z
N MET A 1 -3.76 -12.05 -6.54
CA MET A 1 -5.24 -12.01 -6.55
C MET A 1 -5.78 -12.66 -5.29
N ALA A 2 -6.94 -12.23 -4.79
CA ALA A 2 -7.58 -12.79 -3.60
C ALA A 2 -8.12 -14.20 -3.89
N GLY A 3 -7.83 -15.13 -3.00
CA GLY A 3 -8.18 -16.54 -3.10
C GLY A 3 -6.99 -17.44 -2.79
N THR A 4 -7.22 -18.75 -2.90
CA THR A 4 -6.31 -19.79 -2.42
C THR A 4 -5.19 -20.18 -3.40
N GLY A 5 -5.06 -19.45 -4.51
CA GLY A 5 -4.21 -19.81 -5.64
C GLY A 5 -2.72 -19.48 -5.46
N GLN A 6 -2.33 -18.68 -4.46
CA GLN A 6 -0.91 -18.43 -4.17
C GLN A 6 -0.25 -19.70 -3.61
N GLU A 7 1.01 -19.93 -3.99
CA GLU A 7 1.77 -21.12 -3.58
C GLU A 7 1.96 -21.17 -2.05
N GLU A 8 2.17 -20.00 -1.45
CA GLU A 8 2.33 -19.80 0.00
C GLU A 8 1.06 -19.22 0.65
N TRP A 9 -0.12 -19.48 0.07
CA TRP A 9 -1.40 -18.98 0.60
C TRP A 9 -1.69 -19.46 2.02
N ASN A 10 -1.20 -20.64 2.38
CA ASN A 10 -1.44 -21.38 3.62
C ASN A 10 -0.14 -21.54 4.44
N HIS A 11 0.75 -20.55 4.28
CA HIS A 11 2.08 -20.56 4.86
C HIS A 11 2.06 -20.55 6.39
N ILE A 12 3.01 -21.27 6.97
CA ILE A 12 3.36 -21.27 8.39
C ILE A 12 4.87 -21.30 8.53
N CYS A 13 5.38 -20.64 9.56
CA CYS A 13 6.77 -20.68 9.98
C CYS A 13 6.87 -20.16 11.41
N ASP A 14 8.02 -20.29 12.04
CA ASP A 14 8.23 -19.89 13.44
C ASP A 14 8.02 -18.39 13.70
N LEU A 15 7.97 -17.56 12.64
CA LEU A 15 7.78 -16.11 12.73
C LEU A 15 6.33 -15.65 12.51
N CYS A 16 5.47 -16.49 11.93
CA CYS A 16 4.08 -16.13 11.63
C CYS A 16 3.04 -17.09 12.20
N CYS A 17 3.49 -18.17 12.84
CA CYS A 17 2.65 -19.13 13.52
C CYS A 17 3.22 -19.36 14.93
N TYR A 18 2.36 -19.32 15.94
CA TYR A 18 2.68 -19.66 17.31
C TYR A 18 1.88 -20.89 17.73
N ILE A 19 2.55 -21.95 18.19
CA ILE A 19 1.90 -23.16 18.69
C ILE A 19 2.08 -23.22 20.20
N TYR A 20 1.00 -23.45 20.92
CA TYR A 20 0.98 -23.49 22.38
C TYR A 20 -0.09 -24.45 22.90
N ARG A 21 -0.10 -24.67 24.21
CA ARG A 21 -1.20 -25.37 24.88
C ARG A 21 -2.14 -24.36 25.50
N ASP A 22 -3.43 -24.52 25.26
CA ASP A 22 -4.46 -23.73 25.93
C ASP A 22 -4.65 -24.17 27.40
N ASP A 23 -5.61 -23.51 28.06
CA ASP A 23 -5.94 -23.77 29.47
C ASP A 23 -6.47 -25.21 29.70
N ASP A 24 -7.04 -25.83 28.67
CA ASP A 24 -7.53 -27.22 28.67
C ASP A 24 -6.43 -28.24 28.31
N GLY A 25 -5.22 -27.75 27.99
CA GLY A 25 -4.06 -28.56 27.65
C GLY A 25 -4.05 -29.08 26.21
N GLN A 26 -4.96 -28.61 25.36
CA GLN A 26 -5.01 -28.92 23.94
C GLN A 26 -3.95 -28.14 23.18
N TRP A 27 -3.38 -28.75 22.14
CA TRP A 27 -2.47 -28.05 21.26
C TRP A 27 -3.26 -27.14 20.34
N VAL A 28 -2.91 -25.86 20.35
CA VAL A 28 -3.52 -24.85 19.48
C VAL A 28 -2.45 -24.11 18.71
N TYR A 29 -2.84 -23.55 17.57
CA TYR A 29 -1.94 -22.73 16.75
C TYR A 29 -2.58 -21.40 16.37
N LEU A 30 -1.75 -20.36 16.36
CA LEU A 30 -2.15 -18.99 16.09
C LEU A 30 -1.35 -18.45 14.90
N ARG A 31 -2.00 -18.34 13.74
CA ARG A 31 -1.43 -17.71 12.55
C ARG A 31 -1.71 -16.21 12.54
N SER A 32 -0.69 -15.42 12.22
CA SER A 32 -0.76 -13.95 12.20
C SER A 32 -0.57 -13.39 10.79
N ASN A 33 -1.53 -12.58 10.37
CA ASN A 33 -1.54 -11.89 9.09
C ASN A 33 -1.79 -10.39 9.25
N VAL A 34 -1.08 -9.60 8.46
CA VAL A 34 -1.20 -8.14 8.41
C VAL A 34 -1.78 -7.76 7.05
N THR A 35 -2.84 -6.96 7.08
CA THR A 35 -3.45 -6.37 5.88
C THR A 35 -3.22 -4.87 5.87
N ASP A 36 -2.68 -4.37 4.76
CA ASP A 36 -2.47 -2.95 4.54
C ASP A 36 -2.51 -2.62 3.04
N GLY A 37 -2.82 -1.36 2.74
CA GLY A 37 -2.98 -0.85 1.39
C GLY A 37 -1.86 0.09 0.96
N LEU A 38 -1.54 0.07 -0.34
CA LEU A 38 -0.71 1.10 -0.97
C LEU A 38 -1.41 1.72 -2.17
N THR A 39 -1.15 3.01 -2.39
CA THR A 39 -1.68 3.77 -3.53
C THR A 39 -0.99 3.35 -4.84
N MET A 40 -1.36 2.19 -5.33
CA MET A 40 -0.99 1.63 -6.63
C MET A 40 -2.25 1.11 -7.30
N GLY A 41 -2.30 1.18 -8.64
CA GLY A 41 -3.50 0.81 -9.36
C GLY A 41 -3.35 0.84 -10.88
N HIS A 42 -4.36 0.34 -11.57
CA HIS A 42 -4.50 0.42 -13.02
C HIS A 42 -5.72 1.27 -13.40
N PHE A 43 -5.82 1.69 -14.66
CA PHE A 43 -7.02 2.39 -15.12
C PHE A 43 -8.26 1.52 -15.01
N CYS A 44 -9.34 2.10 -14.49
CA CYS A 44 -10.63 1.47 -14.31
C CYS A 44 -11.75 2.36 -14.85
N CYS A 45 -12.98 1.85 -14.84
CA CYS A 45 -14.14 2.65 -15.21
C CYS A 45 -14.29 3.86 -14.26
N THR A 46 -14.69 5.01 -14.80
CA THR A 46 -14.93 6.22 -14.01
C THR A 46 -16.11 6.09 -13.03
N VAL A 47 -17.09 5.22 -13.33
CA VAL A 47 -18.21 4.93 -12.42
C VAL A 47 -17.69 4.35 -11.11
N HIS A 48 -18.18 4.85 -9.98
CA HIS A 48 -17.77 4.40 -8.64
C HIS A 48 -17.99 2.89 -8.48
N ASP A 49 -16.99 2.19 -7.93
CA ASP A 49 -16.95 0.73 -7.72
C ASP A 49 -17.20 -0.16 -8.94
N CYS A 50 -17.25 0.39 -10.16
CA CYS A 50 -17.42 -0.43 -11.36
C CYS A 50 -16.15 -1.25 -11.63
N GLN A 51 -16.25 -2.57 -11.49
CA GLN A 51 -15.16 -3.52 -11.72
C GLN A 51 -15.06 -3.99 -13.19
N ASN A 52 -16.01 -3.60 -14.04
CA ASN A 52 -16.01 -3.98 -15.44
C ASN A 52 -14.76 -3.48 -16.17
N ARG A 53 -14.17 -4.38 -16.94
CA ARG A 53 -12.96 -4.13 -17.72
C ARG A 53 -13.16 -3.02 -18.76
N LEU A 54 -12.13 -2.18 -18.93
CA LEU A 54 -12.00 -1.26 -20.06
C LEU A 54 -11.56 -2.01 -21.34
N ARG A 55 -12.11 -1.66 -22.50
CA ARG A 55 -11.66 -2.24 -23.78
C ARG A 55 -10.21 -1.87 -24.09
N SER A 56 -9.84 -0.63 -23.76
CA SER A 56 -8.49 -0.11 -23.87
C SER A 56 -8.12 0.68 -22.61
N VAL A 57 -6.82 0.71 -22.27
CA VAL A 57 -6.27 1.60 -21.22
C VAL A 57 -6.44 3.09 -21.53
N LYS A 58 -6.84 3.43 -22.76
CA LYS A 58 -7.17 4.80 -23.20
C LYS A 58 -8.63 5.18 -22.91
N ASP A 59 -9.49 4.24 -22.56
CA ASP A 59 -10.90 4.50 -22.27
C ASP A 59 -11.08 4.99 -20.83
N SER A 60 -12.11 5.82 -20.61
CA SER A 60 -12.56 6.21 -19.26
C SER A 60 -13.72 5.35 -18.75
N PHE A 61 -14.45 4.68 -19.64
CA PHE A 61 -15.64 3.90 -19.31
C PHE A 61 -15.54 2.48 -19.87
N CYS A 62 -16.05 1.50 -19.13
CA CYS A 62 -16.19 0.13 -19.61
C CYS A 62 -17.25 0.05 -20.73
N PRO A 63 -17.38 -1.07 -21.47
CA PRO A 63 -18.37 -1.24 -22.54
C PRO A 63 -19.80 -0.85 -22.14
N GLU A 64 -20.23 -1.23 -20.93
CA GLU A 64 -21.58 -0.98 -20.42
C GLU A 64 -21.81 0.51 -20.10
N HIS A 65 -20.76 1.19 -19.65
CA HIS A 65 -20.82 2.61 -19.29
C HIS A 65 -20.39 3.55 -20.42
N GLN A 66 -20.12 3.05 -21.63
CA GLN A 66 -19.82 3.89 -22.81
C GLN A 66 -20.85 5.01 -23.05
N PRO A 67 -22.17 4.83 -22.82
CA PRO A 67 -23.14 5.92 -22.98
C PRO A 67 -22.84 7.15 -22.13
N LEU A 68 -22.24 6.98 -20.94
CA LEU A 68 -21.88 8.08 -20.02
C LEU A 68 -20.78 8.99 -20.60
N LYS A 69 -20.01 8.52 -21.59
CA LYS A 69 -19.01 9.35 -22.29
C LYS A 69 -19.63 10.53 -23.02
N LYS A 70 -20.92 10.46 -23.35
CA LYS A 70 -21.67 11.55 -24.00
C LYS A 70 -22.25 12.54 -22.98
N GLN A 71 -22.17 12.26 -21.68
CA GLN A 71 -22.61 13.18 -20.64
C GLN A 71 -21.49 14.15 -20.27
N CYS A 72 -21.89 15.30 -19.73
CA CYS A 72 -20.98 16.29 -19.19
C CYS A 72 -20.11 15.66 -18.10
N CYS A 73 -18.79 15.83 -18.16
CA CYS A 73 -17.86 15.23 -17.21
C CYS A 73 -17.88 15.84 -15.79
N VAL A 74 -18.74 16.83 -15.55
CA VAL A 74 -18.96 17.43 -14.22
C VAL A 74 -19.85 16.51 -13.40
N THR A 75 -19.40 16.12 -12.21
CA THR A 75 -19.97 15.01 -11.43
C THR A 75 -21.46 15.19 -11.09
N ALA A 76 -21.91 16.42 -10.87
CA ALA A 76 -23.30 16.74 -10.54
C ALA A 76 -24.17 17.07 -11.77
N CYS A 77 -23.62 16.98 -12.99
CA CYS A 77 -24.30 17.37 -14.22
C CYS A 77 -24.75 16.14 -15.01
N THR A 78 -26.01 16.12 -15.42
CA THR A 78 -26.59 15.06 -16.26
C THR A 78 -26.80 15.48 -17.71
N ALA A 79 -26.46 16.74 -18.05
CA ALA A 79 -26.59 17.26 -19.40
C ALA A 79 -25.64 16.55 -20.38
N THR A 80 -26.01 16.53 -21.67
CA THR A 80 -25.16 15.98 -22.73
C THR A 80 -23.98 16.92 -22.99
N ALA A 81 -22.78 16.35 -23.20
CA ALA A 81 -21.60 17.10 -23.60
C ALA A 81 -21.77 17.60 -25.04
N GLU A 82 -21.31 18.82 -25.32
CA GLU A 82 -21.36 19.35 -26.69
C GLU A 82 -20.29 18.72 -27.58
N VAL A 83 -20.54 18.72 -28.89
CA VAL A 83 -19.60 18.17 -29.88
C VAL A 83 -18.26 18.90 -29.78
N GLY A 84 -17.17 18.13 -29.68
CA GLY A 84 -15.81 18.66 -29.55
C GLY A 84 -15.38 18.91 -28.10
N PHE A 85 -16.27 18.74 -27.13
CA PHE A 85 -16.01 18.97 -25.72
C PHE A 85 -16.43 17.80 -24.83
N ARG A 86 -15.93 17.78 -23.59
CA ARG A 86 -16.34 16.84 -22.53
C ARG A 86 -17.39 17.43 -21.60
N THR A 87 -17.65 18.73 -21.69
CA THR A 87 -18.65 19.44 -20.89
C THR A 87 -19.81 19.96 -21.75
N CYS A 88 -20.96 20.17 -21.11
CA CYS A 88 -22.14 20.79 -21.72
C CYS A 88 -21.93 22.29 -21.98
N SER A 89 -22.98 22.98 -22.44
CA SER A 89 -22.97 24.41 -22.75
C SER A 89 -22.96 25.34 -21.53
N ILE A 90 -23.05 24.81 -20.31
CA ILE A 90 -22.97 25.63 -19.08
C ILE A 90 -21.58 26.26 -19.02
N THR A 91 -21.53 27.60 -19.01
CA THR A 91 -20.31 28.41 -19.03
C THR A 91 -19.30 27.94 -17.99
N GLU A 92 -19.73 27.77 -16.74
CA GLU A 92 -18.86 27.32 -15.65
C GLU A 92 -18.20 25.95 -15.91
N HIS A 93 -18.90 25.03 -16.57
CA HIS A 93 -18.35 23.71 -16.92
C HIS A 93 -17.38 23.82 -18.09
N ARG A 94 -17.74 24.62 -19.11
CA ARG A 94 -16.89 24.90 -20.28
C ARG A 94 -15.58 25.55 -19.86
N ASP A 95 -15.63 26.53 -18.96
CA ASP A 95 -14.46 27.22 -18.43
C ASP A 95 -13.55 26.27 -17.66
N ALA A 96 -14.12 25.36 -16.86
CA ALA A 96 -13.34 24.32 -16.18
C ALA A 96 -12.58 23.41 -17.17
N GLU A 97 -13.20 23.06 -18.29
CA GLU A 97 -12.55 22.27 -19.34
C GLU A 97 -11.44 23.04 -20.07
N LEU A 98 -11.70 24.30 -20.44
CA LEU A 98 -10.72 25.16 -21.10
C LEU A 98 -9.50 25.39 -20.19
N TYR A 99 -9.73 25.69 -18.91
CA TYR A 99 -8.69 25.84 -17.90
C TYR A 99 -7.84 24.57 -17.77
N HIS A 100 -8.47 23.39 -17.75
CA HIS A 100 -7.75 22.10 -17.71
C HIS A 100 -6.83 21.94 -18.93
N TYR A 101 -7.29 22.25 -20.14
CA TYR A 101 -6.47 22.17 -21.35
C TYR A 101 -5.33 23.20 -21.37
N GLN A 102 -5.55 24.41 -20.86
CA GLN A 102 -4.51 25.43 -20.74
C GLN A 102 -3.38 24.99 -19.79
N ARG A 103 -3.74 24.40 -18.64
CA ARG A 103 -2.76 23.84 -17.68
C ARG A 103 -1.90 22.74 -18.30
N GLY A 104 -2.45 22.00 -19.27
CA GLY A 104 -1.73 20.96 -20.00
C GLY A 104 -0.66 21.45 -20.98
N LYS A 105 -0.69 22.72 -21.42
CA LYS A 105 0.02 23.15 -22.63
C LYS A 105 1.43 23.72 -22.51
N ALA A 106 1.91 24.26 -21.37
CA ALA A 106 3.35 24.48 -21.12
C ALA A 106 3.67 25.28 -19.83
N MET A 107 2.98 26.40 -19.59
CA MET A 107 3.50 27.42 -18.65
C MET A 107 3.44 27.03 -17.18
N PHE A 108 2.36 26.38 -16.74
CA PHE A 108 2.22 25.95 -15.35
C PHE A 108 3.10 24.75 -15.00
N GLN A 109 3.35 23.85 -15.97
CA GLN A 109 4.25 22.71 -15.78
C GLN A 109 5.71 23.15 -15.63
N LEU A 110 6.12 24.20 -16.35
CA LEU A 110 7.45 24.82 -16.19
C LEU A 110 7.58 25.52 -14.83
N LYS A 111 6.54 26.23 -14.36
CA LYS A 111 6.54 26.90 -13.05
C LYS A 111 6.59 25.89 -11.88
N ASP A 112 5.81 24.81 -11.94
CA ASP A 112 5.83 23.74 -10.93
C ASP A 112 7.18 22.99 -10.92
N ARG A 113 7.80 22.78 -12.09
CA ARG A 113 9.15 22.20 -12.21
C ARG A 113 10.21 23.15 -11.64
N LEU A 114 10.11 24.45 -11.92
CA LEU A 114 11.00 25.46 -11.37
C LEU A 114 10.87 25.57 -9.84
N GLN A 115 9.65 25.53 -9.29
CA GLN A 115 9.43 25.54 -7.85
C GLN A 115 10.02 24.30 -7.17
N ARG A 116 9.89 23.11 -7.78
CA ARG A 116 10.54 21.89 -7.28
C ARG A 116 12.07 21.97 -7.35
N ALA A 117 12.63 22.54 -8.42
CA ALA A 117 14.07 22.75 -8.54
C ALA A 117 14.63 23.80 -7.57
N LYS A 118 13.84 24.84 -7.23
CA LYS A 118 14.20 25.86 -6.24
C LYS A 118 14.04 25.40 -4.79
N GLY A 119 13.27 24.34 -4.54
CA GLY A 119 13.10 23.74 -3.21
C GLY A 119 14.15 22.68 -2.85
N SER A 120 15.09 22.38 -3.75
CA SER A 120 16.09 21.31 -3.59
C SER A 120 17.52 21.81 -3.86
N THR A 121 17.90 22.92 -3.24
CA THR A 121 19.32 23.30 -3.09
C THR A 121 19.61 23.46 -1.60
N PRO A 122 20.40 22.56 -0.99
CA PRO A 122 21.04 22.84 0.28
C PRO A 122 21.98 24.02 0.07
N ALA A 123 21.75 25.13 0.78
CA ALA A 123 22.76 26.14 0.97
C ALA A 123 23.78 25.55 1.95
N ASP A 124 24.91 25.09 1.43
CA ASP A 124 26.26 25.18 2.01
C ASP A 124 27.13 24.06 1.46
N SER A 125 27.99 24.40 0.48
CA SER A 125 29.20 23.64 0.14
C SER A 125 30.10 24.44 -0.80
N PHE A 126 30.70 25.54 -0.32
CA PHE A 126 31.99 26.00 -0.85
C PHE A 126 32.77 26.71 0.27
N PRO A 127 33.94 26.18 0.70
CA PRO A 127 34.84 26.89 1.60
C PRO A 127 35.59 28.01 0.84
N PRO A 128 36.01 29.10 1.52
CA PRO A 128 36.73 30.19 0.88
C PRO A 128 38.16 29.76 0.47
N PRO A 129 38.75 30.38 -0.57
CA PRO A 129 40.08 30.04 -1.04
C PRO A 129 41.15 30.58 -0.08
N ARG A 130 42.20 29.78 0.16
CA ARG A 130 43.45 30.22 0.80
C ARG A 130 44.50 30.48 -0.27
N ASP A 131 45.18 31.62 -0.13
CA ASP A 131 46.35 32.04 -0.90
C ASP A 131 47.53 31.06 -0.73
N ASP A 132 48.20 30.71 -1.83
CA ASP A 132 49.64 30.99 -1.99
C ASP A 132 50.16 30.77 -3.44
N SER A 133 50.83 31.80 -3.95
CA SER A 133 51.92 31.89 -4.97
C SER A 133 51.99 30.99 -6.26
N SER A 134 51.53 31.59 -7.39
CA SER A 134 52.20 31.81 -8.72
C SER A 134 53.23 30.84 -9.37
N PRO A 135 53.55 30.97 -10.69
CA PRO A 135 52.69 30.95 -11.88
C PRO A 135 53.30 30.10 -13.04
N THR A 136 52.50 29.61 -14.00
CA THR A 136 52.95 29.49 -15.42
C THR A 136 51.82 29.20 -16.42
N SER A 137 51.53 30.22 -17.24
CA SER A 137 51.35 30.28 -18.70
C SER A 137 50.55 29.23 -19.53
N SER A 138 49.83 29.81 -20.50
CA SER A 138 49.32 29.31 -21.80
C SER A 138 47.98 28.55 -21.78
N ARG A 139 46.86 29.16 -22.20
CA ARG A 139 46.36 29.59 -23.54
C ARG A 139 46.06 28.44 -24.53
N LEU A 140 44.88 28.62 -25.16
CA LEU A 140 44.29 27.99 -26.36
C LEU A 140 43.23 26.92 -26.03
N SER A 141 41.94 27.20 -26.24
CA SER A 141 41.21 27.32 -27.52
C SER A 141 41.16 26.02 -28.30
N GLY A 142 39.96 25.43 -28.41
CA GLY A 142 39.72 24.35 -29.37
C GLY A 142 38.39 23.64 -29.15
N SER A 143 37.35 24.14 -29.79
CA SER A 143 36.12 23.40 -30.10
C SER A 143 36.43 22.19 -30.98
N GLN A 144 35.82 21.03 -30.72
CA GLN A 144 34.93 20.33 -31.66
C GLN A 144 34.44 18.97 -31.12
N PHE A 145 33.19 18.71 -31.48
CA PHE A 145 32.46 17.44 -31.46
C PHE A 145 33.26 16.28 -32.09
N GLU A 146 33.08 15.03 -31.64
CA GLU A 146 32.17 14.05 -32.26
C GLU A 146 32.19 12.68 -31.54
N THR A 147 31.08 11.97 -31.70
CA THR A 147 30.69 10.64 -31.18
C THR A 147 31.56 9.47 -31.64
N THR A 148 31.78 8.46 -30.78
CA THR A 148 31.57 7.02 -31.10
C THR A 148 31.60 6.14 -29.83
N ALA A 149 31.04 4.94 -29.99
CA ALA A 149 30.52 4.03 -28.96
C ALA A 149 31.51 3.04 -28.33
N LEU A 150 30.99 2.34 -27.31
CA LEU A 150 31.34 1.01 -26.75
C LEU A 150 32.41 0.92 -25.65
N GLY A 151 32.06 0.15 -24.61
CA GLY A 151 32.95 -0.38 -23.56
C GLY A 151 32.41 -0.04 -22.16
N THR A 152 31.61 -0.92 -21.53
CA THR A 152 32.06 -1.86 -20.49
C THR A 152 32.87 -1.18 -19.39
N ASP A 153 32.29 -0.97 -18.21
CA ASP A 153 32.68 -1.74 -17.01
C ASP A 153 31.93 -1.27 -15.76
N LEU A 154 31.51 -2.27 -15.00
CA LEU A 154 31.01 -2.19 -13.64
C LEU A 154 32.14 -1.77 -12.70
N LEU A 155 31.84 -1.00 -11.66
CA LEU A 155 32.04 -1.34 -10.23
C LEU A 155 31.85 -0.09 -9.32
N PRO A 156 31.60 -0.30 -8.01
CA PRO A 156 30.65 0.47 -7.23
C PRO A 156 31.32 1.55 -6.36
N VAL A 157 30.53 2.53 -5.94
CA VAL A 157 30.92 3.44 -4.86
C VAL A 157 30.11 3.06 -3.62
N ALA A 158 30.79 2.45 -2.67
CA ALA A 158 30.33 2.29 -1.29
C ALA A 158 30.32 3.66 -0.59
N PHE A 159 29.31 3.91 0.22
CA PHE A 159 29.35 4.98 1.22
C PHE A 159 28.68 4.46 2.49
N ASP A 160 29.53 4.07 3.45
CA ASP A 160 29.17 3.94 4.85
C ASP A 160 29.06 5.34 5.45
N ILE A 161 27.90 5.68 6.03
CA ILE A 161 27.82 6.67 7.12
C ILE A 161 26.76 6.19 8.12
N GLU A 162 27.24 6.05 9.36
CA GLU A 162 26.56 5.65 10.59
C GLU A 162 25.40 6.58 10.99
N SER A 163 24.45 6.00 11.74
CA SER A 163 23.29 6.63 12.38
C SER A 163 23.65 7.86 13.24
N PRO A 164 22.76 8.87 13.36
CA PRO A 164 21.85 8.88 14.51
C PRO A 164 20.44 9.39 14.18
N TRP A 165 19.41 8.56 14.36
CA TRP A 165 18.01 8.98 14.30
C TRP A 165 17.57 9.58 15.65
N GLU A 166 17.58 10.89 15.75
CA GLU A 166 16.66 11.63 16.61
C GLU A 166 16.39 12.93 15.88
N THR A 167 15.23 13.05 15.20
CA THR A 167 14.47 14.30 15.01
C THR A 167 13.19 14.00 14.22
N THR A 168 12.06 14.23 14.91
CA THR A 168 10.71 14.54 14.41
C THR A 168 10.57 14.88 12.91
N MET A 169 9.88 14.01 12.16
CA MET A 169 9.22 14.39 10.90
C MET A 169 7.70 14.32 11.06
N SER A 170 7.12 15.47 11.39
CA SER A 170 5.70 15.74 11.27
C SER A 170 5.30 15.73 9.79
N ARG A 171 4.23 14.99 9.45
CA ARG A 171 3.56 15.05 8.14
C ARG A 171 3.04 16.48 7.90
N PRO A 172 3.36 17.16 6.79
CA PRO A 172 2.72 18.43 6.47
C PRO A 172 1.30 18.16 5.96
N ASN A 173 0.32 18.54 6.76
CA ASN A 173 -1.05 18.80 6.31
C ASN A 173 -1.00 20.00 5.35
N GLY A 174 -1.07 19.75 4.05
CA GLY A 174 -1.10 20.80 3.03
C GLY A 174 -2.46 21.49 2.93
N SER A 175 -2.79 22.35 3.91
CA SER A 175 -3.80 23.40 3.72
C SER A 175 -3.10 24.63 3.14
N TYR A 176 -3.22 24.85 1.83
CA TYR A 176 -2.64 26.02 1.20
C TYR A 176 -3.52 27.26 1.45
N THR A 177 -3.12 28.09 2.43
CA THR A 177 -3.50 29.50 2.48
C THR A 177 -2.46 30.30 1.70
N ALA A 178 -2.85 30.87 0.56
CA ALA A 178 -1.96 31.69 -0.25
C ALA A 178 -1.82 33.10 0.38
N ALA A 179 -0.60 33.44 0.79
CA ALA A 179 -0.20 34.81 1.09
C ALA A 179 -0.13 35.61 -0.22
N VAL A 180 -0.57 36.86 -0.13
CA VAL A 180 -0.54 37.87 -1.18
C VAL A 180 0.79 38.59 -1.06
N ASP A 181 1.55 38.67 -2.15
CA ASP A 181 2.52 39.75 -2.34
C ASP A 181 2.49 40.17 -3.81
N SER A 182 2.31 41.48 -3.94
CA SER A 182 2.31 42.28 -5.16
C SER A 182 3.73 42.46 -5.69
N ASP A 183 3.89 42.46 -7.01
CA ASP A 183 4.54 43.57 -7.75
C ASP A 183 4.29 43.43 -9.27
N ASP A 184 3.97 44.60 -9.83
CA ASP A 184 3.76 45.07 -11.21
C ASP A 184 4.96 44.69 -12.12
N ASP A 185 4.87 44.34 -13.42
CA ASP A 185 4.46 45.20 -14.55
C ASP A 185 4.35 44.41 -15.90
N GLY A 186 3.45 44.85 -16.81
CA GLY A 186 3.51 44.51 -18.26
C GLY A 186 2.21 44.00 -18.93
N GLU A 187 1.45 44.92 -19.50
CA GLU A 187 0.06 44.82 -19.98
C GLU A 187 -0.26 43.79 -21.09
N THR A 188 -1.28 42.97 -20.86
CA THR A 188 -2.39 42.71 -21.81
C THR A 188 -3.68 42.56 -21.00
N GLU A 189 -4.62 43.49 -21.16
CA GLU A 189 -5.91 43.50 -20.45
C GLU A 189 -6.74 42.25 -20.78
N TYR A 190 -6.73 41.27 -19.88
CA TYR A 190 -7.84 40.34 -19.70
C TYR A 190 -8.46 40.63 -18.34
N VAL A 191 -9.69 41.14 -18.36
CA VAL A 191 -10.49 41.43 -17.17
C VAL A 191 -10.72 40.12 -16.42
N CYS A 192 -10.02 39.95 -15.30
CA CYS A 192 -10.28 38.91 -14.31
C CYS A 192 -11.49 39.35 -13.48
N GLU A 193 -12.67 38.76 -13.75
CA GLU A 193 -13.81 38.92 -12.85
C GLU A 193 -13.44 38.33 -11.48
N GLY A 194 -13.41 39.21 -10.47
CA GLY A 194 -13.03 38.87 -9.10
C GLY A 194 -13.87 37.74 -8.52
N LYS A 195 -13.28 36.99 -7.58
CA LYS A 195 -13.92 35.88 -6.86
C LYS A 195 -15.32 36.28 -6.39
N SER A 196 -16.34 35.52 -6.80
CA SER A 196 -17.72 35.80 -6.43
C SER A 196 -17.92 35.71 -4.90
N PRO A 197 -18.79 36.55 -4.30
CA PRO A 197 -19.09 36.54 -2.88
C PRO A 197 -19.79 35.27 -2.37
N ASN A 198 -20.19 34.34 -3.24
CA ASN A 198 -20.94 33.13 -2.88
C ASN A 198 -20.08 31.93 -2.40
N GLY A 199 -18.79 32.15 -2.15
CA GLY A 199 -17.84 31.07 -1.86
C GLY A 199 -17.55 30.24 -3.12
N ASN A 200 -16.32 29.76 -3.26
CA ASN A 200 -15.97 28.89 -4.39
C ASN A 200 -16.75 27.58 -4.28
N LYS A 201 -17.86 27.43 -5.00
CA LYS A 201 -18.40 26.11 -5.32
C LYS A 201 -17.34 25.41 -6.16
N VAL A 202 -16.58 24.51 -5.54
CA VAL A 202 -15.56 23.74 -6.24
C VAL A 202 -16.28 22.77 -7.18
N ILE A 203 -16.29 23.10 -8.48
CA ILE A 203 -16.82 22.23 -9.53
C ILE A 203 -15.93 20.99 -9.59
N LYS A 204 -16.51 19.82 -9.29
CA LYS A 204 -15.83 18.52 -9.44
C LYS A 204 -16.09 17.99 -10.85
N ALA A 205 -15.02 17.77 -11.60
CA ALA A 205 -15.09 17.29 -12.98
C ALA A 205 -14.04 16.21 -13.24
N PHE A 206 -14.39 15.20 -14.05
CA PHE A 206 -13.50 14.10 -14.43
C PHE A 206 -12.94 14.31 -15.84
N PHE A 207 -11.87 15.11 -15.94
CA PHE A 207 -11.13 15.30 -17.20
C PHE A 207 -10.12 14.18 -17.48
N GLY A 208 -9.69 13.46 -16.45
CA GLY A 208 -8.73 12.37 -16.54
C GLY A 208 -9.37 10.98 -16.66
N ARG A 209 -8.51 9.98 -16.86
CA ARG A 209 -8.87 8.57 -16.62
C ARG A 209 -8.85 8.32 -15.12
N LYS A 210 -9.74 7.46 -14.64
CA LYS A 210 -9.76 7.02 -13.23
C LYS A 210 -8.89 5.78 -13.09
N SER A 211 -8.13 5.69 -12.01
CA SER A 211 -7.45 4.46 -11.60
C SER A 211 -8.17 3.84 -10.40
N THR A 212 -7.92 2.55 -10.16
CA THR A 212 -8.28 1.92 -8.90
C THR A 212 -7.73 2.72 -7.71
N HIS A 213 -8.43 2.66 -6.57
CA HIS A 213 -8.12 3.42 -5.37
C HIS A 213 -6.76 2.99 -4.78
N ASN A 214 -6.63 1.69 -4.49
CA ASN A 214 -5.41 1.10 -3.97
C ASN A 214 -5.35 -0.40 -4.26
N GLU A 215 -4.17 -0.98 -4.02
CA GLU A 215 -3.98 -2.41 -3.85
C GLU A 215 -3.88 -2.72 -2.36
N GLN A 216 -4.65 -3.70 -1.92
CA GLN A 216 -4.61 -4.28 -0.59
C GLN A 216 -3.77 -5.55 -0.62
N LEU A 217 -2.83 -5.70 0.30
CA LEU A 217 -2.05 -6.91 0.47
C LEU A 217 -2.35 -7.54 1.82
N SER A 218 -2.43 -8.87 1.84
CA SER A 218 -2.48 -9.67 3.06
C SER A 218 -1.18 -10.44 3.16
N ILE A 219 -0.38 -10.12 4.17
CA ILE A 219 1.00 -10.54 4.36
C ILE A 219 1.12 -11.24 5.72
N TYR A 220 1.64 -12.47 5.76
CA TYR A 220 1.97 -13.10 7.03
C TYR A 220 3.02 -12.29 7.79
N SER A 221 3.02 -12.34 9.12
CA SER A 221 3.98 -11.55 9.93
C SER A 221 5.46 -11.87 9.66
N CYS A 222 5.77 -12.94 8.93
CA CYS A 222 7.12 -13.25 8.43
C CYS A 222 7.49 -12.54 7.10
N GLY A 223 6.57 -11.76 6.51
CA GLY A 223 6.73 -11.07 5.22
C GLY A 223 6.25 -11.84 3.98
N VAL A 224 5.88 -13.12 4.12
CA VAL A 224 5.35 -13.93 3.01
C VAL A 224 3.95 -13.45 2.63
N GLY A 225 3.71 -13.16 1.35
CA GLY A 225 2.43 -12.68 0.87
C GLY A 225 1.40 -13.79 0.68
N ALA A 226 0.28 -13.72 1.38
CA ALA A 226 -0.84 -14.64 1.24
C ALA A 226 -1.71 -14.32 0.02
N GLY A 227 -1.93 -13.03 -0.25
CA GLY A 227 -2.74 -12.58 -1.38
C GLY A 227 -2.84 -11.06 -1.49
N ARG A 228 -3.57 -10.61 -2.51
CA ARG A 228 -3.84 -9.19 -2.75
C ARG A 228 -5.20 -8.95 -3.41
N ALA A 229 -5.75 -7.76 -3.27
CA ALA A 229 -6.97 -7.33 -3.97
C ALA A 229 -6.88 -5.87 -4.45
N SER A 230 -7.44 -5.60 -5.62
CA SER A 230 -7.59 -4.26 -6.17
C SER A 230 -8.88 -3.62 -5.66
N PHE A 231 -8.79 -2.47 -5.00
CA PHE A 231 -9.94 -1.73 -4.47
C PHE A 231 -10.27 -0.56 -5.42
N PHE A 232 -11.54 -0.40 -5.81
CA PHE A 232 -11.91 0.47 -6.95
C PHE A 232 -12.36 1.88 -6.55
N GLY A 233 -13.27 2.01 -5.58
CA GLY A 233 -13.80 3.30 -5.14
C GLY A 233 -13.27 3.77 -3.80
N SER A 234 -13.05 2.84 -2.86
CA SER A 234 -12.65 3.16 -1.49
C SER A 234 -12.06 1.96 -0.77
N GLU A 235 -11.43 2.23 0.38
CA GLU A 235 -11.03 1.27 1.40
C GLU A 235 -12.07 1.19 2.52
N ALA A 236 -13.29 0.84 2.13
CA ALA A 236 -14.38 0.68 3.08
C ALA A 236 -14.20 -0.61 3.92
N PRO A 237 -14.59 -0.62 5.20
CA PRO A 237 -14.52 -1.83 6.06
C PRO A 237 -15.17 -3.08 5.44
N ASN A 238 -16.28 -2.89 4.71
CA ASN A 238 -16.95 -3.98 4.01
C ASN A 238 -16.08 -4.59 2.89
N ALA A 239 -15.33 -3.77 2.14
CA ALA A 239 -14.44 -4.25 1.09
C ALA A 239 -13.27 -5.08 1.67
N VAL A 240 -12.78 -4.70 2.85
CA VAL A 240 -11.76 -5.46 3.59
C VAL A 240 -12.32 -6.80 4.07
N ARG A 241 -13.52 -6.81 4.67
CA ARG A 241 -14.20 -8.04 5.08
C ARG A 241 -14.37 -8.99 3.89
N GLU A 242 -14.88 -8.49 2.76
CA GLU A 242 -15.03 -9.27 1.52
C GLU A 242 -13.69 -9.77 0.99
N PHE A 243 -12.63 -8.96 1.09
CA PHE A 243 -11.29 -9.40 0.72
C PHE A 243 -10.82 -10.57 1.58
N TRP A 244 -10.95 -10.48 2.91
CA TRP A 244 -10.57 -11.56 3.81
C TRP A 244 -11.38 -12.83 3.60
N MET A 245 -12.70 -12.73 3.48
CA MET A 245 -13.56 -13.90 3.22
C MET A 245 -13.33 -14.52 1.85
N LYS A 246 -12.86 -13.74 0.87
CA LYS A 246 -12.46 -14.28 -0.44
C LYS A 246 -11.07 -14.93 -0.38
N LEU A 247 -10.16 -14.36 0.40
CA LEU A 247 -8.81 -14.88 0.57
C LEU A 247 -8.82 -16.16 1.41
N TYR A 248 -9.61 -16.18 2.47
CA TYR A 248 -9.80 -17.29 3.39
C TYR A 248 -11.27 -17.72 3.25
N PRO A 249 -11.59 -18.76 2.48
CA PRO A 249 -12.99 -19.08 2.18
C PRO A 249 -13.72 -19.81 3.32
N THR A 250 -13.02 -20.28 4.35
CA THR A 250 -13.55 -21.02 5.50
C THR A 250 -13.01 -20.45 6.83
N LYS A 251 -13.71 -20.68 7.95
CA LYS A 251 -13.22 -20.30 9.29
C LYS A 251 -11.87 -20.95 9.61
N ALA A 252 -11.69 -22.23 9.29
CA ALA A 252 -10.40 -22.93 9.45
C ALA A 252 -9.25 -22.30 8.63
N SER A 253 -9.55 -21.75 7.45
CA SER A 253 -8.54 -21.09 6.62
C SER A 253 -8.14 -19.70 7.12
N LEU A 254 -8.97 -19.07 7.97
CA LEU A 254 -8.78 -17.73 8.49
C LEU A 254 -7.63 -17.70 9.52
N PRO A 255 -6.64 -16.80 9.40
CA PRO A 255 -5.66 -16.59 10.45
C PRO A 255 -6.31 -16.12 11.75
N GLY A 256 -5.90 -16.68 12.89
CA GLY A 256 -6.42 -16.28 14.21
C GLY A 256 -6.06 -14.86 14.65
N VAL A 257 -5.12 -14.19 13.96
CA VAL A 257 -4.82 -12.77 14.15
C VAL A 257 -4.81 -12.05 12.80
N LEU A 258 -5.65 -11.03 12.67
CA LEU A 258 -5.69 -10.15 11.49
C LEU A 258 -5.40 -8.71 11.91
N TRP A 259 -4.19 -8.23 11.63
CA TRP A 259 -3.80 -6.85 11.85
C TRP A 259 -4.30 -5.98 10.70
N HIS A 260 -4.95 -4.86 11.04
CA HIS A 260 -5.33 -3.81 10.09
C HIS A 260 -5.46 -2.48 10.81
N ASP A 261 -4.99 -1.42 10.16
CA ASP A 261 -4.98 -0.05 10.70
C ASP A 261 -6.38 0.49 11.13
N ASN A 262 -7.45 0.06 10.46
CA ASN A 262 -8.83 0.48 10.69
C ASN A 262 -9.71 -0.66 11.24
N ASN A 263 -9.11 -1.59 11.98
CA ASN A 263 -9.86 -2.69 12.62
C ASN A 263 -10.97 -2.21 13.55
N CYS A 264 -10.86 -1.02 14.15
CA CYS A 264 -11.92 -0.43 14.96
C CYS A 264 -13.24 -0.27 14.17
N SER A 265 -13.17 0.18 12.92
CA SER A 265 -14.36 0.30 12.06
C SER A 265 -14.88 -1.06 11.62
N ILE A 266 -14.00 -2.03 11.39
CA ILE A 266 -14.37 -3.40 11.00
C ILE A 266 -15.08 -4.11 12.15
N VAL A 267 -14.51 -4.09 13.36
CA VAL A 267 -15.13 -4.68 14.56
C VAL A 267 -16.50 -4.07 14.83
N LYS A 268 -16.63 -2.75 14.73
CA LYS A 268 -17.92 -2.07 14.89
C LYS A 268 -18.91 -2.49 13.81
N MET A 269 -18.48 -2.65 12.57
CA MET A 269 -19.32 -3.14 11.48
C MET A 269 -19.78 -4.58 11.75
N LEU A 270 -18.87 -5.50 12.08
CA LEU A 270 -19.16 -6.91 12.34
C LEU A 270 -20.16 -7.10 13.48
N ARG A 271 -20.01 -6.36 14.59
CA ARG A 271 -20.95 -6.42 15.73
C ARG A 271 -22.37 -5.99 15.39
N ASN A 272 -22.51 -5.08 14.42
CA ASN A 272 -23.79 -4.57 13.96
C ASN A 272 -24.24 -5.23 12.65
N ASP A 273 -23.52 -6.23 12.15
CA ASP A 273 -23.85 -6.93 10.91
C ASP A 273 -25.14 -7.70 11.15
N PRO A 274 -26.19 -7.54 10.31
CA PRO A 274 -27.43 -8.29 10.48
C PRO A 274 -27.27 -9.78 10.16
N ASP A 275 -26.28 -10.15 9.33
CA ASP A 275 -26.04 -11.53 8.94
C ASP A 275 -25.21 -12.26 10.00
N GLU A 276 -25.78 -13.33 10.56
CA GLU A 276 -25.13 -14.15 11.58
C GLU A 276 -23.89 -14.84 11.04
N TYR A 277 -23.90 -15.24 9.77
CA TYR A 277 -22.75 -15.89 9.14
C TYR A 277 -21.49 -15.02 9.21
N HIS A 278 -21.61 -13.70 9.01
CA HIS A 278 -20.46 -12.80 9.12
C HIS A 278 -19.93 -12.70 10.55
N ARG A 279 -20.79 -12.78 11.56
CA ARG A 279 -20.37 -12.72 12.95
C ARG A 279 -19.65 -14.00 13.35
N ASP A 280 -20.24 -15.15 13.02
CA ASP A 280 -19.69 -16.48 13.32
C ASP A 280 -18.36 -16.73 12.61
N TYR A 281 -18.24 -16.25 11.36
CA TYR A 281 -17.03 -16.40 10.55
C TYR A 281 -15.81 -15.69 11.17
N PHE A 282 -16.01 -14.53 11.81
CA PHE A 282 -14.94 -13.76 12.48
C PHE A 282 -14.92 -13.95 14.01
N GLU A 283 -15.75 -14.84 14.54
CA GLU A 283 -15.75 -15.18 15.96
C GLU A 283 -14.42 -15.85 16.33
N ASP A 284 -13.92 -15.54 17.53
CA ASP A 284 -12.64 -16.01 18.09
C ASP A 284 -11.38 -15.54 17.33
N ILE A 285 -11.53 -14.56 16.44
CA ILE A 285 -10.39 -13.95 15.74
C ILE A 285 -9.93 -12.68 16.45
N ALA A 286 -8.63 -12.58 16.71
CA ALA A 286 -8.03 -11.34 17.18
C ALA A 286 -7.98 -10.31 16.04
N LEU A 287 -8.61 -9.15 16.27
CA LEU A 287 -8.64 -8.01 15.33
C LEU A 287 -7.93 -6.76 15.92
N PRO A 288 -6.63 -6.84 16.22
CA PRO A 288 -5.88 -5.72 16.75
C PRO A 288 -5.62 -4.64 15.69
N VAL A 289 -5.60 -3.38 16.10
CA VAL A 289 -5.00 -2.32 15.27
C VAL A 289 -3.48 -2.46 15.34
N ASP A 290 -2.80 -2.18 14.22
CA ASP A 290 -1.34 -2.14 14.15
C ASP A 290 -0.74 -1.33 15.32
N VAL A 291 0.34 -1.83 15.94
CA VAL A 291 0.91 -1.27 17.17
C VAL A 291 1.39 0.18 16.97
N PHE A 292 1.94 0.50 15.80
CA PHE A 292 2.35 1.87 15.48
C PHE A 292 1.13 2.75 15.24
N HIS A 293 0.13 2.26 14.50
CA HIS A 293 -1.11 3.01 14.29
C HIS A 293 -1.82 3.31 15.62
N PHE A 294 -1.88 2.32 16.52
CA PHE A 294 -2.42 2.47 17.87
C PHE A 294 -1.72 3.57 18.65
N LYS A 295 -0.39 3.58 18.66
CA LYS A 295 0.43 4.57 19.40
C LYS A 295 0.36 5.99 18.80
N CYS A 296 0.31 6.11 17.48
CA CYS A 296 0.53 7.40 16.81
C CYS A 296 -0.74 8.08 16.29
N LYS A 297 -1.83 7.34 16.06
CA LYS A 297 -3.00 7.87 15.33
C LYS A 297 -4.33 7.80 16.07
N HIS A 298 -4.40 7.10 17.20
CA HIS A 298 -5.60 7.16 18.05
C HIS A 298 -5.43 8.23 19.13
N LYS A 299 -6.53 8.94 19.38
CA LYS A 299 -6.65 9.76 20.59
C LYS A 299 -6.91 8.82 21.76
N GLU A 300 -6.29 9.05 22.91
CA GLU A 300 -6.53 8.29 24.16
C GLU A 300 -8.03 8.22 24.55
N THR A 301 -8.85 9.12 24.02
CA THR A 301 -10.30 9.20 24.27
C THR A 301 -11.16 8.25 23.41
N ASP A 302 -10.58 7.52 22.45
CA ASP A 302 -11.33 6.55 21.64
C ASP A 302 -11.50 5.23 22.41
N LEU A 303 -12.46 5.24 23.35
CA LEU A 303 -12.77 4.12 24.24
C LEU A 303 -13.10 2.82 23.50
N ASP A 304 -13.72 2.91 22.31
CA ASP A 304 -14.12 1.73 21.55
C ASP A 304 -12.90 1.03 20.93
N CYS A 305 -11.96 1.80 20.36
CA CYS A 305 -10.69 1.26 19.86
C CYS A 305 -9.82 0.69 20.98
N GLY A 306 -9.62 1.45 22.07
CA GLY A 306 -8.83 1.01 23.22
C GLY A 306 -9.41 -0.21 23.91
N THR A 307 -10.74 -0.38 23.86
CA THR A 307 -11.40 -1.56 24.40
C THR A 307 -11.38 -2.72 23.44
N ASN A 308 -11.52 -2.55 22.12
CA ASN A 308 -11.82 -3.71 21.25
C ASN A 308 -10.71 -4.11 20.29
N CYS A 309 -9.77 -3.21 20.03
CA CYS A 309 -8.68 -3.44 19.08
C CYS A 309 -7.29 -3.23 19.69
N ASN A 310 -7.21 -3.04 21.00
CA ASN A 310 -5.93 -2.92 21.70
C ASN A 310 -5.22 -4.28 21.74
N PRO A 311 -4.04 -4.43 21.11
CA PRO A 311 -3.34 -5.71 21.04
C PRO A 311 -2.95 -6.28 22.41
N TYR A 312 -2.88 -5.44 23.47
CA TYR A 312 -2.64 -5.91 24.84
C TYR A 312 -3.78 -6.78 25.42
N ARG A 313 -4.95 -6.85 24.76
CA ARG A 313 -6.06 -7.71 25.19
C ARG A 313 -5.83 -9.20 24.95
N TRP A 314 -4.89 -9.54 24.09
CA TRP A 314 -4.58 -10.92 23.73
C TRP A 314 -3.17 -11.25 24.24
N PRO A 315 -3.05 -11.89 25.42
CA PRO A 315 -1.76 -12.25 26.01
C PRO A 315 -0.89 -13.09 25.06
N GLU A 316 -1.52 -13.89 24.20
CA GLU A 316 -0.90 -14.78 23.21
C GLU A 316 -0.10 -13.99 22.18
N LEU A 317 -0.40 -12.70 21.95
CA LEU A 317 0.38 -11.85 21.04
C LEU A 317 1.73 -11.42 21.61
N ARG A 318 1.98 -11.72 22.90
CA ARG A 318 3.19 -11.33 23.62
C ARG A 318 3.92 -12.56 24.16
N THR A 319 5.24 -12.49 24.12
CA THR A 319 6.12 -13.45 24.80
C THR A 319 6.16 -13.19 26.30
N GLU A 320 6.66 -14.15 27.08
CA GLU A 320 6.80 -14.02 28.54
C GLU A 320 7.72 -12.86 28.96
N ASP A 321 8.75 -12.57 28.16
CA ASP A 321 9.64 -11.40 28.33
C ASP A 321 8.99 -10.08 27.87
N GLY A 322 7.73 -10.12 27.45
CA GLY A 322 6.90 -8.97 27.16
C GLY A 322 7.07 -8.37 25.76
N LYS A 323 7.86 -9.00 24.88
CA LYS A 323 8.02 -8.62 23.47
C LYS A 323 6.81 -9.04 22.64
N TRP A 324 6.63 -8.42 21.48
CA TRP A 324 5.61 -8.85 20.51
C TRP A 324 6.06 -10.12 19.80
N ARG A 325 5.17 -11.12 19.71
CA ARG A 325 5.45 -12.36 18.97
C ARG A 325 5.46 -12.16 17.46
N PHE A 326 4.57 -11.30 16.97
CA PHE A 326 4.34 -11.10 15.55
C PHE A 326 4.77 -9.71 15.11
N ASN A 327 5.43 -9.63 13.97
CA ASN A 327 5.71 -8.36 13.31
C ASN A 327 4.45 -7.82 12.63
N SER A 328 3.82 -6.81 13.25
CA SER A 328 2.67 -6.10 12.70
C SER A 328 3.05 -5.14 11.56
N SER A 329 4.32 -4.72 11.45
CA SER A 329 4.83 -3.87 10.35
C SER A 329 5.16 -4.62 9.05
N ALA A 330 4.93 -5.94 9.00
CA ALA A 330 5.33 -6.77 7.85
C ALA A 330 4.71 -6.31 6.52
N ALA A 331 3.48 -5.78 6.57
CA ALA A 331 2.81 -5.24 5.40
C ALA A 331 3.44 -3.91 4.93
N GLU A 332 3.82 -3.00 5.83
CA GLU A 332 4.49 -1.74 5.47
C GLU A 332 5.82 -1.98 4.74
N GLN A 333 6.66 -2.87 5.26
CA GLN A 333 7.93 -3.26 4.63
C GLN A 333 7.69 -3.87 3.24
N THR A 334 6.63 -4.66 3.11
CA THR A 334 6.22 -5.26 1.84
C THR A 334 5.69 -4.23 0.86
N ASN A 335 4.93 -3.25 1.33
CA ASN A 335 4.39 -2.16 0.53
C ASN A 335 5.49 -1.28 -0.04
N ALA A 336 6.60 -1.06 0.69
CA ALA A 336 7.76 -0.35 0.18
C ALA A 336 8.38 -1.04 -1.05
N TRP A 337 8.62 -2.35 -0.99
CA TRP A 337 9.08 -3.14 -2.13
C TRP A 337 8.04 -3.15 -3.27
N PHE A 338 6.78 -3.41 -2.95
CA PHE A 338 5.71 -3.55 -3.94
C PHE A 338 5.41 -2.24 -4.67
N GLY A 339 5.56 -1.10 -3.97
CA GLY A 339 5.44 0.24 -4.55
C GLY A 339 6.49 0.56 -5.61
N GLY A 340 7.65 -0.12 -5.59
CA GLY A 340 8.69 0.01 -6.62
C GLY A 340 8.20 -0.32 -8.03
N PHE A 341 7.12 -1.10 -8.15
CA PHE A 341 6.53 -1.46 -9.45
C PHE A 341 5.53 -0.44 -10.00
N GLN A 342 5.21 0.62 -9.25
CA GLN A 342 4.15 1.56 -9.63
C GLN A 342 4.33 2.15 -11.04
N SER A 343 5.56 2.51 -11.41
CA SER A 343 5.88 3.06 -12.74
C SER A 343 5.67 2.05 -13.87
N ILE A 344 5.96 0.77 -13.62
CA ILE A 344 5.85 -0.33 -14.57
C ILE A 344 4.39 -0.65 -14.85
N VAL A 345 3.57 -0.73 -13.79
CA VAL A 345 2.20 -1.23 -13.89
C VAL A 345 1.17 -0.16 -14.29
N ARG A 346 1.53 1.13 -14.20
CA ARG A 346 0.61 2.28 -14.34
C ARG A 346 -0.25 2.28 -15.61
N GLU A 347 0.32 1.90 -16.76
CA GLU A 347 -0.38 1.91 -18.06
C GLU A 347 -0.69 0.49 -18.57
N MET A 348 -0.62 -0.52 -17.69
CA MET A 348 -0.97 -1.89 -18.04
C MET A 348 -2.49 -2.09 -18.14
N THR A 349 -2.91 -3.01 -19.00
CA THR A 349 -4.27 -3.56 -18.94
C THR A 349 -4.44 -4.35 -17.64
N VAL A 350 -5.68 -4.49 -17.15
CA VAL A 350 -5.96 -5.24 -15.91
C VAL A 350 -5.41 -6.66 -15.92
N GLU A 351 -5.39 -7.35 -17.07
CA GLU A 351 -4.83 -8.70 -17.17
C GLU A 351 -3.31 -8.70 -16.95
N ARG A 352 -2.61 -7.77 -17.59
CA ARG A 352 -1.14 -7.66 -17.49
C ARG A 352 -0.74 -7.17 -16.11
N TYR A 353 -1.49 -6.21 -15.58
CA TYR A 353 -1.36 -5.72 -14.22
C TYR A 353 -1.46 -6.87 -13.22
N ASN A 354 -2.52 -7.67 -13.31
CA ASN A 354 -2.75 -8.76 -12.39
C ASN A 354 -1.70 -9.86 -12.50
N PHE A 355 -1.40 -10.28 -13.73
CA PHE A 355 -0.37 -11.28 -14.01
C PHE A 355 0.99 -10.84 -13.47
N PHE A 356 1.41 -9.61 -13.79
CA PHE A 356 2.71 -9.10 -13.39
C PHE A 356 2.86 -9.07 -11.87
N LEU A 357 1.91 -8.46 -11.16
CA LEU A 357 2.00 -8.34 -9.70
C LEU A 357 1.93 -9.69 -9.00
N ASP A 358 1.09 -10.61 -9.48
CA ASP A 358 0.99 -11.95 -8.90
C ASP A 358 2.27 -12.76 -9.13
N GLU A 359 2.91 -12.62 -10.30
CA GLU A 359 4.23 -13.23 -10.56
C GLU A 359 5.34 -12.61 -9.70
N MET A 360 5.32 -11.30 -9.47
CA MET A 360 6.30 -10.65 -8.59
C MET A 360 6.17 -11.14 -7.14
N ILE A 361 4.94 -11.22 -6.62
CA ILE A 361 4.68 -11.76 -5.26
C ILE A 361 5.16 -13.21 -5.18
N LYS A 362 4.78 -14.04 -6.15
CA LYS A 362 5.19 -15.45 -6.20
C LYS A 362 6.71 -15.62 -6.18
N ARG A 363 7.44 -14.83 -6.97
CA ARG A 363 8.92 -14.85 -6.98
C ARG A 363 9.50 -14.41 -5.65
N ARG A 364 9.01 -13.31 -5.07
CA ARG A 364 9.46 -12.84 -3.76
C ARG A 364 9.20 -13.87 -2.67
N ASN A 365 8.02 -14.46 -2.63
CA ASN A 365 7.66 -15.50 -1.66
C ASN A 365 8.65 -16.67 -1.70
N ARG A 366 9.00 -17.16 -2.89
CA ARG A 366 10.00 -18.24 -3.04
C ARG A 366 11.36 -17.86 -2.46
N THR A 367 11.82 -16.62 -2.69
CA THR A 367 13.06 -16.10 -2.11
C THR A 367 12.97 -15.98 -0.59
N LEU A 368 11.86 -15.45 -0.06
CA LEU A 368 11.63 -15.32 1.37
C LEU A 368 11.58 -16.69 2.06
N VAL A 369 10.89 -17.67 1.48
CA VAL A 369 10.83 -19.03 2.00
C VAL A 369 12.22 -19.66 2.03
N GLN A 370 13.05 -19.47 1.00
CA GLN A 370 14.43 -19.94 1.01
C GLN A 370 15.28 -19.26 2.09
N ASP A 371 15.08 -17.96 2.34
CA ASP A 371 15.73 -17.23 3.42
C ASP A 371 15.31 -17.74 4.80
N LEU A 372 14.01 -17.92 5.01
CA LEU A 372 13.45 -18.51 6.23
C LEU A 372 14.03 -19.91 6.49
N ARG A 373 14.20 -20.75 5.46
CA ARG A 373 14.89 -22.06 5.60
C ARG A 373 16.33 -21.90 6.02
N ARG A 374 17.09 -20.99 5.38
CA ARG A 374 18.50 -20.72 5.73
C ARG A 374 18.65 -20.22 7.17
N ARG A 375 17.68 -19.47 7.67
CA ARG A 375 17.61 -18.96 9.05
C ARG A 375 17.03 -19.96 10.06
N GLY A 376 16.73 -21.18 9.63
CA GLY A 376 16.17 -22.23 10.49
C GLY A 376 14.80 -21.89 11.06
N LYS A 377 13.96 -21.16 10.31
CA LYS A 377 12.61 -20.73 10.74
C LYS A 377 11.47 -21.65 10.27
N HIS A 378 11.81 -22.85 9.81
CA HIS A 378 10.88 -23.93 9.43
C HIS A 378 9.66 -23.49 8.57
N PRO A 379 9.87 -22.86 7.40
CA PRO A 379 8.76 -22.44 6.54
C PRO A 379 8.11 -23.63 5.82
N ASN A 380 6.82 -23.80 6.05
CA ASN A 380 5.98 -24.88 5.54
C ASN A 380 4.59 -24.36 5.15
N ASN A 381 3.75 -25.25 4.61
CA ASN A 381 2.36 -24.93 4.26
C ASN A 381 1.44 -25.95 4.92
N LEU A 382 0.40 -25.47 5.61
CA LEU A 382 -0.61 -26.36 6.19
C LEU A 382 -1.32 -27.16 5.10
N PRO A 383 -1.68 -28.43 5.30
CA PRO A 383 -2.45 -29.18 4.30
C PRO A 383 -3.75 -28.45 3.90
N ARG A 384 -3.94 -28.20 2.60
CA ARG A 384 -5.13 -27.46 2.11
C ARG A 384 -6.45 -28.14 2.48
N ALA A 385 -6.47 -29.49 2.55
CA ALA A 385 -7.64 -30.24 2.95
C ALA A 385 -8.13 -29.87 4.36
N MET A 386 -7.20 -29.67 5.32
CA MET A 386 -7.54 -29.21 6.68
C MET A 386 -8.18 -27.82 6.68
N LEU A 387 -7.82 -26.97 5.71
CA LEU A 387 -8.32 -25.61 5.63
C LEU A 387 -9.59 -25.48 4.78
N LEU A 388 -9.83 -26.36 3.80
CA LEU A 388 -10.89 -26.17 2.80
C LEU A 388 -12.02 -27.20 2.85
N ASP A 389 -11.76 -28.43 3.34
CA ASP A 389 -12.71 -29.54 3.20
C ASP A 389 -13.73 -29.64 4.36
N GLY A 390 -13.95 -28.54 5.09
CA GLY A 390 -14.99 -28.46 6.12
C GLY A 390 -14.83 -29.48 7.25
N TYR A 391 -13.59 -29.83 7.60
CA TYR A 391 -13.32 -30.59 8.83
C TYR A 391 -13.96 -29.85 10.00
N GLU A 392 -14.86 -30.50 10.73
CA GLU A 392 -15.37 -30.05 12.04
C GLU A 392 -14.24 -30.14 13.08
N ALA A 393 -13.10 -29.50 12.81
CA ALA A 393 -12.13 -29.15 13.82
C ALA A 393 -12.51 -27.74 14.28
N ASP A 394 -12.80 -27.57 15.56
CA ASP A 394 -12.80 -26.23 16.16
C ASP A 394 -11.50 -25.53 15.71
N ALA A 395 -11.65 -24.37 15.06
CA ALA A 395 -10.74 -23.84 14.03
C ALA A 395 -9.31 -23.49 14.49
N MET A 396 -8.91 -23.90 15.69
CA MET A 396 -7.60 -23.66 16.29
C MET A 396 -7.05 -24.89 17.01
N GLU A 397 -7.81 -25.98 17.12
CA GLU A 397 -7.37 -27.22 17.78
C GLU A 397 -6.58 -28.09 16.80
N LEU A 398 -5.40 -28.52 17.25
CA LEU A 398 -4.64 -29.60 16.64
C LEU A 398 -4.88 -30.85 17.48
N SER A 399 -5.43 -31.90 16.88
CA SER A 399 -5.39 -33.20 17.56
C SER A 399 -3.93 -33.57 17.85
N ALA A 400 -3.71 -34.44 18.85
CA ALA A 400 -2.36 -34.92 19.14
C ALA A 400 -1.69 -35.56 17.91
N ASP A 401 -2.48 -36.17 17.02
CA ASP A 401 -2.04 -36.75 15.75
C ASP A 401 -1.72 -35.67 14.69
N ASP A 402 -2.48 -34.57 14.63
CA ASP A 402 -2.17 -33.43 13.75
C ASP A 402 -0.89 -32.73 14.21
N TYR A 403 -0.72 -32.49 15.51
CA TYR A 403 0.52 -31.94 16.07
C TYR A 403 1.70 -32.90 15.84
N ALA A 404 1.53 -34.19 16.08
CA ALA A 404 2.56 -35.19 15.80
C ALA A 404 2.90 -35.25 14.31
N THR A 405 1.93 -35.02 13.41
CA THR A 405 2.16 -34.91 11.96
C THR A 405 2.95 -33.64 11.63
N LEU A 406 2.53 -32.48 12.15
CA LEU A 406 3.26 -31.21 11.97
C LEU A 406 4.69 -31.27 12.51
N VAL A 407 4.92 -31.94 13.64
CA VAL A 407 6.24 -32.11 14.23
C VAL A 407 7.07 -33.17 13.49
N SER A 408 6.48 -34.32 13.13
CA SER A 408 7.19 -35.42 12.45
C SER A 408 7.54 -35.11 11.00
N GLU A 409 6.74 -34.27 10.32
CA GLU A 409 7.01 -33.75 8.98
C GLU A 409 7.96 -32.54 9.02
N GLY A 410 8.44 -32.12 10.20
CA GLY A 410 9.33 -30.98 10.37
C GLY A 410 8.66 -29.64 9.99
N MET A 411 7.34 -29.58 10.06
CA MET A 411 6.56 -28.39 9.73
C MET A 411 6.73 -27.26 10.76
N VAL A 412 7.09 -27.63 11.99
CA VAL A 412 7.40 -26.74 13.12
C VAL A 412 8.50 -27.36 13.99
N GLY A 413 9.32 -26.52 14.61
CA GLY A 413 10.35 -26.97 15.55
C GLY A 413 9.76 -27.70 16.77
N VAL A 414 10.49 -28.71 17.29
CA VAL A 414 10.09 -29.45 18.49
C VAL A 414 10.38 -28.60 19.73
N GLY A 415 9.34 -28.11 20.41
CA GLY A 415 9.43 -27.56 21.77
C GLY A 415 9.72 -26.06 21.87
N GLU A 416 9.31 -25.52 23.02
CA GLU A 416 9.50 -24.14 23.53
C GLU A 416 10.83 -23.50 23.08
N GLN A 417 10.85 -22.87 21.93
CA GLN A 417 11.94 -21.98 21.55
C GLN A 417 11.39 -20.57 21.53
N LEU A 418 11.73 -19.85 22.61
CA LEU A 418 11.68 -18.40 22.67
C LEU A 418 12.34 -17.84 21.40
N PRO A 419 11.67 -16.98 20.63
CA PRO A 419 12.35 -16.30 19.53
C PRO A 419 13.46 -15.44 20.14
N GLU A 420 14.71 -15.72 19.75
CA GLU A 420 15.80 -14.78 20.00
C GLU A 420 15.42 -13.41 19.42
N PRO A 421 15.76 -12.31 20.13
CA PRO A 421 15.37 -10.97 19.74
C PRO A 421 15.77 -10.64 18.30
N TYR A 422 14.81 -10.14 17.55
CA TYR A 422 15.02 -9.60 16.21
C TYR A 422 15.81 -8.28 16.34
N GLU A 423 17.13 -8.34 16.09
CA GLU A 423 17.93 -7.14 15.83
C GLU A 423 17.64 -6.65 14.41
N TYR A 424 17.34 -5.36 14.29
CA TYR A 424 16.85 -4.72 13.06
C TYR A 424 17.93 -4.58 11.96
N ASP A 425 19.16 -5.03 12.20
CA ASP A 425 20.33 -4.70 11.37
C ASP A 425 20.68 -5.74 10.29
N ASP A 426 20.03 -6.91 10.25
CA ASP A 426 20.40 -8.02 9.35
C ASP A 426 19.36 -8.31 8.23
N MET A 427 18.89 -7.26 7.55
CA MET A 427 18.34 -7.43 6.20
C MET A 427 19.41 -7.07 5.15
N PRO A 428 19.84 -8.00 4.28
CA PRO A 428 20.66 -7.61 3.14
C PRO A 428 19.84 -6.68 2.24
N ALA A 429 20.44 -5.54 1.89
CA ALA A 429 19.91 -4.64 0.87
C ALA A 429 19.79 -5.41 -0.47
N LEU A 430 18.59 -5.92 -0.74
CA LEU A 430 18.26 -6.50 -2.04
C LEU A 430 17.80 -5.36 -2.96
N ILE A 431 18.67 -5.06 -3.92
CA ILE A 431 18.58 -4.07 -5.00
C ILE A 431 17.23 -4.07 -5.72
#